data_AF-A0A6N2RPJ2-F1
#
_entry.id   AF-A0A6N2RPJ2-F1
#
_cell.length_a   1.000
_cell.length_b   1.000
_cell.length_c   1.000
_cell.angle_alpha   90.00
_cell.angle_beta   90.00
_cell.angle_gamma   90.00
#
_symmetry.space_group_name_H-M   'P 1'
#
loop_
_entity.id
_entity.type
_entity.pdbx_description
1 polymer ?
#
loop_
_entity_poly.entity_id
_entity_poly.type
_entity_poly.pdbx_seq_one_letter_code
_entity_poly.pdbx_strand_id
1 'polypeptide(L)'
;MRQVILDTNAVRYFYQIECCNGEGVQDKVMKKYHFDKQKYIQFLRTVSSINIPATTKFELFFQAYRKGEPDLLLKYNELTQRYKEMYGIDIFILNPGEPELKFDQKQLAEDLKRGLIQTELYIKPRIEREVNLMQGLFITLIGTISDVVYKDLEIDENVAGLISELICSQMYSRLYDLYNQYYLDEELKMSIDDVDKKIDEILLDSTRNTFIFINAKMSEEYPESSIEDAKVSFNADSTSEYLRVLLQLGTKYTQNDYLVSLDKTLNEIRSRKDFDETEVAYFRYLLQNALNGAKRIVHKNDIADYTIITMLSEKVTFRALEGNGKKEELKLITFDKKMHEFSKHNNVMYDQTIYNQFLSEIG
;
A
#
# COMPACT_ATOMS: atom_id res chain seq x y z
N MET A 1 -27.57 4.45 -7.25
CA MET A 1 -27.33 2.99 -7.38
C MET A 1 -25.93 2.70 -6.89
N ARG A 2 -25.59 1.48 -6.44
CA ARG A 2 -24.28 1.24 -5.82
C ARG A 2 -23.24 0.83 -6.86
N GLN A 3 -22.17 1.60 -6.96
CA GLN A 3 -20.96 1.19 -7.66
C GLN A 3 -20.00 0.59 -6.64
N VAL A 4 -19.42 -0.57 -6.92
CA VAL A 4 -18.56 -1.25 -5.94
C VAL A 4 -17.14 -1.36 -6.46
N ILE A 5 -16.17 -1.11 -5.60
CA ILE A 5 -14.75 -1.26 -5.90
C ILE A 5 -14.26 -2.50 -5.19
N LEU A 6 -13.61 -3.40 -5.92
CA LEU A 6 -13.09 -4.65 -5.38
C LEU A 6 -11.56 -4.58 -5.29
N ASP A 7 -11.02 -4.80 -4.09
CA ASP A 7 -9.59 -5.03 -3.92
C ASP A 7 -9.19 -6.45 -4.40
N THR A 8 -7.89 -6.76 -4.31
CA THR A 8 -7.33 -8.02 -4.80
C THR A 8 -7.96 -9.25 -4.13
N ASN A 9 -8.21 -9.20 -2.82
CA ASN A 9 -8.86 -10.31 -2.11
C ASN A 9 -10.34 -10.44 -2.48
N ALA A 10 -11.05 -9.32 -2.64
CA ALA A 10 -12.45 -9.32 -3.01
C ALA A 10 -12.69 -9.89 -4.41
N VAL A 11 -11.87 -9.50 -5.40
CA VAL A 11 -11.95 -10.10 -6.74
C VAL A 11 -11.73 -11.61 -6.68
N ARG A 12 -10.72 -12.08 -5.93
CA ARG A 12 -10.41 -13.52 -5.79
C ARG A 12 -11.57 -14.29 -5.18
N TYR A 13 -12.16 -13.79 -4.10
CA TYR A 13 -13.27 -14.47 -3.43
C TYR A 13 -14.53 -14.46 -4.29
N PHE A 14 -14.88 -13.32 -4.88
CA PHE A 14 -16.02 -13.22 -5.79
C PHE A 14 -15.87 -14.19 -6.98
N TYR A 15 -14.67 -14.30 -7.55
CA TYR A 15 -14.37 -15.31 -8.57
C TYR A 15 -14.56 -16.75 -8.07
N GLN A 16 -14.04 -17.09 -6.88
CA GLN A 16 -14.18 -18.44 -6.32
C GLN A 16 -15.64 -18.80 -5.99
N ILE A 17 -16.45 -17.84 -5.57
CA ILE A 17 -17.88 -18.01 -5.34
C ILE A 17 -18.62 -18.35 -6.64
N GLU A 18 -18.29 -17.63 -7.73
CA GLU A 18 -18.90 -17.84 -9.04
C GLU A 18 -18.44 -19.15 -9.70
N CYS A 19 -17.14 -19.42 -9.72
CA CYS A 19 -16.57 -20.50 -10.52
C CYS A 19 -16.38 -21.80 -9.75
N CYS A 20 -16.31 -21.77 -8.42
CA CYS A 20 -15.94 -22.92 -7.58
C CYS A 20 -16.92 -23.15 -6.42
N ASN A 21 -18.16 -22.64 -6.52
CA ASN A 21 -19.17 -22.68 -5.45
C ASN A 21 -18.71 -22.11 -4.09
N GLY A 22 -17.62 -21.34 -4.07
CA GLY A 22 -17.04 -20.80 -2.83
C GLY A 22 -16.25 -21.82 -2.00
N GLU A 23 -15.91 -22.99 -2.55
CA GLU A 23 -15.07 -23.97 -1.86
C GLU A 23 -13.73 -23.32 -1.44
N GLY A 24 -13.45 -23.31 -0.13
CA GLY A 24 -12.24 -22.71 0.44
C GLY A 24 -12.25 -21.19 0.62
N VAL A 25 -13.38 -20.50 0.36
CA VAL A 25 -13.57 -19.07 0.67
C VAL A 25 -13.97 -18.86 2.14
N GLN A 26 -14.78 -19.77 2.69
CA GLN A 26 -15.37 -19.64 4.05
C GLN A 26 -14.33 -19.44 5.15
N ASP A 27 -13.18 -20.12 5.10
CA ASP A 27 -12.12 -20.00 6.13
C ASP A 27 -11.15 -18.83 5.88
N LYS A 28 -11.23 -18.21 4.71
CA LYS A 28 -10.28 -17.18 4.25
C LYS A 28 -10.87 -15.77 4.35
N VAL A 29 -12.19 -15.62 4.29
CA VAL A 29 -12.90 -14.36 4.50
C VAL A 29 -12.88 -14.00 5.99
N MET A 30 -11.91 -13.17 6.40
CA MET A 30 -11.90 -12.48 7.69
C MET A 30 -12.19 -13.35 8.95
N LYS A 31 -11.91 -14.66 8.97
CA LYS A 31 -12.04 -15.67 10.08
C LYS A 31 -13.35 -15.74 10.89
N LYS A 32 -14.15 -14.68 10.96
CA LYS A 32 -15.35 -14.48 11.77
C LYS A 32 -16.60 -14.39 10.90
N TYR A 33 -16.48 -14.47 9.59
CA TYR A 33 -17.58 -14.22 8.67
C TYR A 33 -17.79 -15.39 7.73
N HIS A 34 -19.04 -15.79 7.57
CA HIS A 34 -19.48 -16.75 6.56
C HIS A 34 -20.08 -16.01 5.36
N PHE A 35 -19.81 -16.54 4.17
CA PHE A 35 -20.36 -16.02 2.93
C PHE A 35 -21.66 -16.75 2.58
N ASP A 36 -22.76 -16.00 2.46
CA ASP A 36 -24.08 -16.54 2.10
C ASP A 36 -24.35 -16.28 0.61
N LYS A 37 -24.45 -17.36 -0.18
CA LYS A 37 -24.64 -17.30 -1.63
C LYS A 37 -25.95 -16.63 -2.04
N GLN A 38 -27.05 -16.83 -1.31
CA GLN A 38 -28.33 -16.21 -1.64
C GLN A 38 -28.29 -14.71 -1.37
N LYS A 39 -27.73 -14.33 -0.22
CA LYS A 39 -27.49 -12.94 0.16
C LYS A 39 -26.56 -12.21 -0.82
N TYR A 40 -25.50 -12.87 -1.29
CA TYR A 40 -24.64 -12.34 -2.33
C TYR A 40 -25.36 -12.09 -3.66
N ILE A 41 -26.20 -13.03 -4.12
CA ILE A 41 -27.00 -12.82 -5.34
C ILE A 41 -27.96 -11.63 -5.15
N GLN A 42 -28.58 -11.50 -3.98
CA GLN A 42 -29.43 -10.34 -3.67
C GLN A 42 -28.63 -9.04 -3.67
N PHE A 43 -27.44 -9.06 -3.08
CA PHE A 43 -26.52 -7.93 -3.09
C PHE A 43 -26.16 -7.50 -4.52
N LEU A 44 -25.77 -8.44 -5.39
CA LEU A 44 -25.42 -8.15 -6.78
C LEU A 44 -26.57 -7.47 -7.53
N ARG A 45 -27.82 -7.84 -7.29
CA ARG A 45 -28.99 -7.16 -7.88
C ARG A 45 -29.12 -5.68 -7.49
N THR A 46 -28.42 -5.23 -6.45
CA THR A 46 -28.39 -3.81 -6.02
C THR A 46 -27.21 -3.03 -6.58
N VAL A 47 -26.26 -3.71 -7.21
CA VAL A 47 -25.03 -3.14 -7.76
C VAL A 47 -25.27 -2.70 -9.20
N SER A 48 -24.91 -1.47 -9.54
CA SER A 48 -24.97 -0.96 -10.93
C SER A 48 -23.72 -1.31 -11.73
N SER A 49 -22.56 -1.29 -11.08
CA SER A 49 -21.28 -1.58 -11.72
C SER A 49 -20.25 -2.06 -10.70
N ILE A 50 -19.29 -2.85 -11.18
CA ILE A 50 -18.11 -3.25 -10.43
C ILE A 50 -16.90 -2.55 -11.05
N ASN A 51 -16.06 -1.98 -10.21
CA ASN A 51 -14.83 -1.33 -10.59
C ASN A 51 -13.67 -2.11 -9.97
N ILE A 52 -12.67 -2.44 -10.78
CA ILE A 52 -11.47 -3.13 -10.32
C ILE A 52 -10.28 -2.18 -10.53
N PRO A 53 -9.53 -1.81 -9.47
CA PRO A 53 -8.33 -1.01 -9.61
C PRO A 53 -7.30 -1.69 -10.55
N ALA A 54 -6.63 -0.90 -11.37
CA ALA A 54 -5.53 -1.37 -12.23
C ALA A 54 -4.45 -2.08 -11.42
N THR A 55 -4.13 -1.57 -10.22
CA THR A 55 -3.25 -2.22 -9.24
C THR A 55 -3.72 -3.63 -8.92
N THR A 56 -5.00 -3.81 -8.61
CA THR A 56 -5.57 -5.14 -8.32
C THR A 56 -5.46 -6.07 -9.52
N LYS A 57 -5.77 -5.60 -10.72
CA LYS A 57 -5.60 -6.41 -11.94
C LYS A 57 -4.14 -6.80 -12.17
N PHE A 58 -3.22 -5.86 -11.97
CA PHE A 58 -1.79 -6.14 -12.06
C PHE A 58 -1.35 -7.21 -11.06
N GLU A 59 -1.80 -7.15 -9.80
CA GLU A 59 -1.43 -8.16 -8.80
C GLU A 59 -1.96 -9.55 -9.16
N LEU A 60 -3.20 -9.64 -9.67
CA LEU A 60 -3.75 -10.90 -10.16
C LEU A 60 -2.96 -11.43 -11.36
N PHE A 61 -2.59 -10.55 -12.29
CA PHE A 61 -1.69 -10.82 -13.41
C PHE A 61 -0.36 -11.40 -12.94
N PHE A 62 0.32 -10.69 -12.06
CA PHE A 62 1.64 -11.06 -11.60
C PHE A 62 1.62 -12.39 -10.81
N GLN A 63 0.60 -12.61 -9.98
CA GLN A 63 0.44 -13.88 -9.26
C GLN A 63 0.20 -15.07 -10.19
N ALA A 64 -0.62 -14.89 -11.24
CA ALA A 64 -0.87 -15.93 -12.24
C ALA A 64 0.39 -16.20 -13.08
N TYR A 65 1.09 -15.15 -13.48
CA TYR A 65 2.35 -15.23 -14.21
C TYR A 65 3.40 -16.04 -13.43
N ARG A 66 3.65 -15.68 -12.16
CA ARG A 66 4.63 -16.39 -11.30
C ARG A 66 4.30 -17.85 -11.04
N LYS A 67 3.03 -18.25 -11.14
CA LYS A 67 2.60 -19.63 -10.99
C LYS A 67 2.69 -20.44 -12.28
N GLY A 68 2.99 -19.81 -13.41
CA GLY A 68 2.89 -20.45 -14.72
C GLY A 68 1.44 -20.78 -15.09
N GLU A 69 0.47 -20.01 -14.57
CA GLU A 69 -0.96 -20.20 -14.81
C GLU A 69 -1.57 -19.00 -15.57
N PRO A 70 -1.05 -18.62 -16.76
CA PRO A 70 -1.55 -17.44 -17.49
C PRO A 70 -3.03 -17.57 -17.86
N ASP A 71 -3.55 -18.79 -18.02
CA ASP A 71 -4.97 -19.06 -18.26
C ASP A 71 -5.89 -18.59 -17.12
N LEU A 72 -5.37 -18.48 -15.89
CA LEU A 72 -6.13 -17.93 -14.77
C LEU A 72 -6.56 -16.48 -15.05
N LEU A 73 -5.79 -15.74 -15.86
CA LEU A 73 -6.12 -14.38 -16.26
C LEU A 73 -7.24 -14.32 -17.27
N LEU A 74 -7.26 -15.27 -18.21
CA LEU A 74 -8.39 -15.43 -19.12
C LEU A 74 -9.67 -15.74 -18.34
N LYS A 75 -9.58 -16.57 -17.29
CA LYS A 75 -10.73 -16.86 -16.41
C LYS A 75 -11.20 -15.65 -15.60
N TYR A 76 -10.29 -14.82 -15.08
CA TYR A 76 -10.68 -13.54 -14.46
C TYR A 76 -11.34 -12.58 -15.45
N ASN A 77 -11.09 -12.72 -16.76
CA ASN A 77 -11.74 -11.94 -17.80
C ASN A 77 -13.12 -12.51 -18.17
N GLU A 78 -13.28 -13.84 -18.16
CA GLU A 78 -14.59 -14.50 -18.29
C GLU A 78 -15.56 -14.06 -17.19
N LEU A 79 -15.06 -13.73 -15.99
CA LEU A 79 -15.85 -13.16 -14.91
C LEU A 79 -16.60 -11.89 -15.36
N THR A 80 -15.96 -11.00 -16.14
CA THR A 80 -16.60 -9.78 -16.65
C THR A 80 -17.83 -10.11 -17.49
N GLN A 81 -17.69 -11.06 -18.43
CA GLN A 81 -18.80 -11.47 -19.30
C GLN A 81 -19.92 -12.12 -18.49
N ARG A 82 -19.54 -13.01 -17.57
CA ARG A 82 -20.45 -13.75 -16.72
C ARG A 82 -21.31 -12.83 -15.84
N TYR A 83 -20.73 -11.77 -15.27
CA TYR A 83 -21.48 -10.80 -14.47
C TYR A 83 -22.45 -9.98 -15.32
N LYS A 84 -22.05 -9.62 -16.54
CA LYS A 84 -22.93 -8.93 -17.47
C LYS A 84 -24.13 -9.79 -17.86
N GLU A 85 -23.90 -11.06 -18.19
CA GLU A 85 -24.94 -11.99 -18.62
C GLU A 85 -25.89 -12.40 -17.51
N MET A 86 -25.37 -12.72 -16.31
CA MET A 86 -26.22 -13.22 -15.22
C MET A 86 -26.88 -12.14 -14.38
N TYR A 87 -26.23 -10.99 -14.22
CA TYR A 87 -26.67 -9.95 -13.29
C TYR A 87 -26.92 -8.59 -13.96
N GLY A 88 -26.57 -8.44 -15.25
CA GLY A 88 -26.66 -7.16 -15.95
C GLY A 88 -25.59 -6.14 -15.52
N ILE A 89 -24.58 -6.56 -14.77
CA ILE A 89 -23.57 -5.69 -14.14
C ILE A 89 -22.37 -5.53 -15.07
N ASP A 90 -21.99 -4.30 -15.36
CA ASP A 90 -20.75 -4.00 -16.06
C ASP A 90 -19.55 -3.99 -15.10
N ILE A 91 -18.41 -4.53 -15.56
CA ILE A 91 -17.14 -4.47 -14.83
C ILE A 91 -16.17 -3.54 -15.56
N PHE A 92 -15.64 -2.55 -14.86
CA PHE A 92 -14.69 -1.58 -15.38
C PHE A 92 -13.33 -1.69 -14.70
N ILE A 93 -12.27 -1.36 -15.44
CA ILE A 93 -10.93 -1.20 -14.87
C ILE A 93 -10.75 0.27 -14.54
N LEU A 94 -10.64 0.56 -13.25
CA LEU A 94 -10.30 1.87 -12.77
C LEU A 94 -8.80 2.04 -12.98
N ASN A 95 -8.37 2.97 -13.84
CA ASN A 95 -6.95 3.29 -14.04
C ASN A 95 -6.58 4.53 -13.23
N PRO A 96 -5.36 4.61 -12.69
CA PRO A 96 -4.88 5.83 -12.06
C PRO A 96 -4.73 6.94 -13.11
N GLY A 97 -4.59 8.18 -12.65
CA GLY A 97 -4.29 9.32 -13.54
C GLY A 97 -2.90 9.29 -14.17
N GLU A 98 -2.07 8.31 -13.82
CA GLU A 98 -0.71 8.09 -14.31
C GLU A 98 -0.75 7.09 -15.50
N PRO A 99 -0.53 7.55 -16.75
CA PRO A 99 -0.68 6.72 -17.94
C PRO A 99 0.20 5.47 -17.94
N GLU A 100 1.40 5.55 -17.38
CA GLU A 100 2.37 4.47 -17.25
C GLU A 100 1.91 3.33 -16.33
N LEU A 101 0.95 3.58 -15.44
CA LEU A 101 0.35 2.57 -14.57
C LEU A 101 -0.98 2.04 -15.10
N LYS A 102 -1.36 2.41 -16.33
CA LYS A 102 -2.56 1.91 -16.97
C LYS A 102 -2.46 0.41 -17.18
N PHE A 103 -3.48 -0.32 -16.75
CA PHE A 103 -3.62 -1.74 -17.04
C PHE A 103 -4.55 -1.95 -18.24
N ASP A 104 -3.96 -2.27 -19.40
CA ASP A 104 -4.72 -2.58 -20.62
C ASP A 104 -4.98 -4.09 -20.75
N GLN A 105 -6.18 -4.51 -20.31
CA GLN A 105 -6.57 -5.91 -20.31
C GLN A 105 -6.66 -6.50 -21.73
N LYS A 106 -7.00 -5.70 -22.76
CA LYS A 106 -7.09 -6.19 -24.14
C LYS A 106 -5.70 -6.44 -24.70
N GLN A 107 -4.79 -5.48 -24.54
CA GLN A 107 -3.41 -5.63 -24.96
C GLN A 107 -2.75 -6.84 -24.28
N LEU A 108 -2.92 -6.99 -22.96
CA LEU A 108 -2.38 -8.12 -22.22
C LEU A 108 -2.90 -9.47 -22.74
N ALA A 109 -4.19 -9.57 -23.08
CA ALA A 109 -4.76 -10.80 -23.62
C ALA A 109 -4.17 -11.16 -24.99
N GLU A 110 -3.83 -10.17 -25.83
CA GLU A 110 -3.14 -10.39 -27.10
C GLU A 110 -1.68 -10.80 -26.90
N ASP A 111 -0.99 -10.13 -25.98
CA ASP A 111 0.39 -10.43 -25.59
C ASP A 111 0.53 -11.87 -25.08
N LEU A 112 -0.39 -12.31 -24.21
CA LEU A 112 -0.47 -13.68 -23.71
C LEU A 112 -0.70 -14.71 -24.84
N LYS A 113 -1.60 -14.42 -25.79
CA LYS A 113 -1.83 -15.30 -26.96
C LYS A 113 -0.60 -15.47 -27.84
N ARG A 114 0.29 -14.47 -27.86
CA ARG A 114 1.55 -14.48 -28.60
C ARG A 114 2.72 -15.08 -27.79
N GLY A 115 2.47 -15.48 -26.54
CA GLY A 115 3.50 -15.99 -25.63
C GLY A 115 4.55 -14.95 -25.24
N LEU A 116 4.22 -13.66 -25.29
CA LEU A 116 5.14 -12.55 -25.05
C LEU A 116 4.57 -11.63 -23.97
N ILE A 117 5.19 -11.56 -22.80
CA ILE A 117 4.83 -10.56 -21.77
C ILE A 117 5.82 -9.41 -21.84
N GLN A 118 5.32 -8.20 -22.09
CA GLN A 118 6.14 -6.99 -22.17
C GLN A 118 6.44 -6.45 -20.77
N THR A 119 7.56 -6.89 -20.18
CA THR A 119 7.98 -6.47 -18.83
C THR A 119 8.15 -4.96 -18.70
N GLU A 120 8.66 -4.30 -19.74
CA GLU A 120 8.78 -2.83 -19.83
C GLU A 120 7.44 -2.11 -19.73
N LEU A 121 6.36 -2.74 -20.21
CA LEU A 121 5.03 -2.14 -20.23
C LEU A 121 4.27 -2.39 -18.93
N TYR A 122 4.30 -3.63 -18.42
CA TYR A 122 3.45 -4.02 -17.29
C TYR A 122 4.17 -3.99 -15.95
N ILE A 123 5.46 -4.34 -15.90
CA ILE A 123 6.18 -4.61 -14.66
C ILE A 123 7.05 -3.42 -14.24
N LYS A 124 7.87 -2.87 -15.14
CA LYS A 124 8.81 -1.80 -14.79
C LYS A 124 8.14 -0.52 -14.27
N PRO A 125 7.05 0.00 -14.88
CA PRO A 125 6.35 1.15 -14.33
C PRO A 125 5.83 0.89 -12.90
N ARG A 126 5.45 -0.37 -12.62
CA ARG A 126 5.03 -0.78 -11.29
C ARG A 126 6.18 -0.75 -10.28
N ILE A 127 7.34 -1.31 -10.65
CA ILE A 127 8.54 -1.27 -9.81
C ILE A 127 8.87 0.18 -9.46
N GLU A 128 8.96 1.04 -10.46
CA GLU A 128 9.28 2.45 -10.31
C GLU A 128 8.32 3.14 -9.33
N ARG A 129 7.01 2.92 -9.51
CA ARG A 129 5.99 3.49 -8.63
C ARG A 129 6.12 2.99 -7.19
N GLU A 130 6.23 1.68 -7.00
CA GLU A 130 6.26 1.10 -5.66
C GLU A 130 7.52 1.50 -4.89
N VAL A 131 8.67 1.57 -5.58
CA VAL A 131 9.94 2.04 -5.01
C VAL A 131 9.82 3.49 -4.54
N ASN A 132 9.31 4.38 -5.39
CA ASN A 132 9.16 5.80 -5.05
C ASN A 132 8.20 6.02 -3.86
N LEU A 133 7.11 5.25 -3.79
CA LEU A 133 6.17 5.31 -2.66
C LEU A 133 6.79 4.78 -1.36
N MET A 134 7.47 3.63 -1.42
CA MET A 134 8.14 3.05 -0.26
C MET A 134 9.25 3.96 0.26
N GLN A 135 10.07 4.51 -0.63
CA GLN A 135 11.11 5.47 -0.30
C GLN A 135 10.52 6.72 0.35
N GLY A 136 9.45 7.28 -0.22
CA GLY A 136 8.75 8.44 0.36
C GLY A 136 8.24 8.18 1.78
N LEU A 137 7.74 6.96 2.03
CA LEU A 137 7.32 6.53 3.35
C LEU A 137 8.50 6.50 4.34
N PHE A 138 9.62 5.91 3.93
CA PHE A 138 10.83 5.80 4.76
C PHE A 138 11.39 7.18 5.11
N ILE A 139 11.50 8.06 4.13
CA ILE A 139 11.97 9.44 4.32
C ILE A 139 11.07 10.18 5.31
N THR A 140 9.74 10.04 5.15
CA THR A 140 8.78 10.69 6.06
C THR A 140 8.92 10.20 7.49
N LEU A 141 9.10 8.88 7.69
CA LEU A 141 9.32 8.29 9.01
C LEU A 141 10.61 8.81 9.65
N ILE A 142 11.72 8.74 8.91
CA ILE A 142 13.04 9.15 9.40
C ILE A 142 13.05 10.65 9.72
N GLY A 143 12.48 11.47 8.85
CA GLY A 143 12.33 12.91 9.05
C GLY A 143 11.49 13.23 10.28
N THR A 144 10.33 12.58 10.44
CA THR A 144 9.45 12.76 11.61
C THR A 144 10.17 12.48 12.93
N ILE A 145 10.98 11.42 12.99
CA ILE A 145 11.69 11.07 14.22
C ILE A 145 12.86 12.02 14.45
N SER A 146 13.61 12.34 13.40
CA SER A 146 14.75 13.27 13.45
C SER A 146 14.31 14.66 13.93
N ASP A 147 13.20 15.18 13.39
CA ASP A 147 12.62 16.47 13.74
C ASP A 147 12.30 16.58 15.24
N VAL A 148 11.89 15.48 15.88
CA VAL A 148 11.59 15.47 17.32
C VAL A 148 12.84 15.28 18.16
N VAL A 149 13.67 14.31 17.78
CA VAL A 149 14.88 13.95 18.54
C VAL A 149 15.84 15.13 18.60
N TYR A 150 15.96 15.88 17.51
CA TYR A 150 16.86 17.03 17.38
C TYR A 150 16.13 18.39 17.37
N LYS A 151 14.88 18.46 17.84
CA LYS A 151 14.01 19.64 17.73
C LYS A 151 14.56 20.94 18.33
N ASP A 152 15.44 20.82 19.32
CA ASP A 152 16.04 21.96 20.03
C ASP A 152 17.35 22.43 19.38
N LEU A 153 17.69 21.91 18.20
CA LEU A 153 18.94 22.18 17.50
C LEU A 153 18.66 22.76 16.11
N GLU A 154 19.39 23.81 15.76
CA GLU A 154 19.41 24.33 14.40
C GLU A 154 20.38 23.49 13.57
N ILE A 155 19.83 22.61 12.72
CA ILE A 155 20.61 21.85 11.74
C ILE A 155 20.76 22.72 10.48
N ASP A 156 21.99 22.93 10.02
CA ASP A 156 22.28 23.66 8.78
C ASP A 156 21.56 23.02 7.58
N GLU A 157 20.88 23.84 6.77
CA GLU A 157 20.09 23.36 5.62
C GLU A 157 20.93 22.58 4.60
N ASN A 158 22.22 22.90 4.44
CA ASN A 158 23.11 22.17 3.53
C ASN A 158 23.45 20.79 4.08
N VAL A 159 23.62 20.67 5.41
CA VAL A 159 23.84 19.37 6.08
C VAL A 159 22.59 18.51 5.93
N ALA A 160 21.40 19.07 6.18
CA ALA A 160 20.12 18.39 5.97
C ALA A 160 19.93 17.95 4.51
N GLY A 161 20.31 18.81 3.55
CA GLY A 161 20.25 18.51 2.12
C GLY A 161 21.14 17.33 1.70
N LEU A 162 22.41 17.33 2.14
CA LEU A 162 23.37 16.25 1.85
C LEU A 162 22.94 14.90 2.45
N ILE A 163 22.43 14.92 3.68
CA ILE A 163 21.86 13.75 4.36
C ILE A 163 20.71 13.21 3.53
N SER A 164 19.76 14.08 3.18
CA SER A 164 18.61 13.71 2.37
C SER A 164 19.03 13.07 1.05
N GLU A 165 19.93 13.68 0.27
CA GLU A 165 20.34 13.13 -1.04
C GLU A 165 21.04 11.77 -0.94
N LEU A 166 21.98 11.61 -0.01
CA LEU A 166 22.73 10.36 0.15
C LEU A 166 21.82 9.21 0.59
N ILE A 167 20.97 9.44 1.58
CA ILE A 167 20.06 8.41 2.11
C ILE A 167 18.98 8.08 1.07
N CYS A 168 18.43 9.09 0.40
CA CYS A 168 17.46 8.87 -0.67
C CYS A 168 18.03 7.99 -1.78
N SER A 169 19.21 8.32 -2.31
CA SER A 169 19.82 7.56 -3.41
C SER A 169 20.15 6.11 -3.03
N GLN A 170 20.70 5.88 -1.84
CA GLN A 170 20.99 4.53 -1.34
C GLN A 170 19.71 3.70 -1.11
N MET A 171 18.68 4.29 -0.50
CA MET A 171 17.38 3.64 -0.31
C MET A 171 16.76 3.26 -1.64
N TYR A 172 16.75 4.19 -2.60
CA TYR A 172 16.19 3.98 -3.92
C TYR A 172 16.84 2.78 -4.61
N SER A 173 18.18 2.76 -4.71
CA SER A 173 18.89 1.68 -5.40
C SER A 173 18.58 0.32 -4.77
N ARG A 174 18.62 0.21 -3.44
CA ARG A 174 18.36 -1.05 -2.73
C ARG A 174 16.93 -1.54 -2.90
N LEU A 175 15.95 -0.63 -2.82
CA LEU A 175 14.54 -0.96 -3.06
C LEU A 175 14.31 -1.36 -4.52
N TYR A 176 14.90 -0.63 -5.47
CA TYR A 176 14.78 -0.93 -6.89
C TYR A 176 15.36 -2.30 -7.22
N ASP A 177 16.55 -2.63 -6.71
CA ASP A 177 17.16 -3.95 -6.87
C ASP A 177 16.31 -5.07 -6.25
N LEU A 178 15.78 -4.84 -5.05
CA LEU A 178 14.88 -5.78 -4.38
C LEU A 178 13.61 -6.04 -5.20
N TYR A 179 12.99 -4.99 -5.74
CA TYR A 179 11.75 -5.11 -6.50
C TYR A 179 12.02 -5.75 -7.86
N ASN A 180 13.16 -5.48 -8.51
CA ASN A 180 13.57 -6.23 -9.70
C ASN A 180 13.74 -7.73 -9.40
N GLN A 181 14.41 -8.09 -8.30
CA GLN A 181 14.52 -9.49 -7.88
C GLN A 181 13.15 -10.12 -7.63
N TYR A 182 12.23 -9.41 -6.98
CA TYR A 182 10.90 -9.93 -6.69
C TYR A 182 10.04 -10.12 -7.95
N TYR A 183 10.07 -9.15 -8.87
CA TYR A 183 9.18 -9.10 -10.03
C TYR A 183 9.72 -9.78 -11.29
N LEU A 184 11.04 -9.77 -11.51
CA LEU A 184 11.66 -10.19 -12.76
C LEU A 184 12.56 -11.42 -12.62
N ASP A 185 13.06 -11.74 -11.42
CA ASP A 185 13.90 -12.92 -11.22
C ASP A 185 13.04 -14.15 -10.91
N GLU A 186 12.79 -14.94 -11.94
CA GLU A 186 11.99 -16.17 -11.85
C GLU A 186 12.71 -17.30 -11.10
N GLU A 187 14.05 -17.25 -10.99
CA GLU A 187 14.87 -18.28 -10.33
C GLU A 187 14.88 -18.11 -8.82
N LEU A 188 14.98 -16.85 -8.34
CA LEU A 188 15.01 -16.51 -6.92
C LEU A 188 13.73 -16.93 -6.16
N LYS A 189 12.58 -16.99 -6.86
CA LYS A 189 11.26 -17.38 -6.32
C LYS A 189 10.91 -16.74 -4.96
N MET A 190 11.34 -15.50 -4.72
CA MET A 190 11.15 -14.82 -3.43
C MET A 190 9.68 -14.82 -2.99
N SER A 191 9.42 -15.28 -1.77
CA SER A 191 8.09 -15.16 -1.16
C SER A 191 7.84 -13.71 -0.72
N ILE A 192 6.58 -13.38 -0.45
CA ILE A 192 6.23 -12.04 0.08
C ILE A 192 6.90 -11.78 1.43
N ASP A 193 7.03 -12.80 2.28
CA ASP A 193 7.70 -12.68 3.58
C ASP A 193 9.20 -12.40 3.44
N ASP A 194 9.84 -12.96 2.40
CA ASP A 194 11.26 -12.67 2.10
C ASP A 194 11.44 -11.21 1.67
N VAL A 195 10.52 -10.70 0.85
CA VAL A 195 10.53 -9.29 0.42
C VAL A 195 10.30 -8.38 1.62
N ASP A 196 9.30 -8.67 2.46
CA ASP A 196 8.99 -7.88 3.65
C ASP A 196 10.16 -7.85 4.63
N LYS A 197 10.87 -8.97 4.80
CA LYS A 197 12.09 -9.01 5.61
C LYS A 197 13.17 -8.10 5.05
N LYS A 198 13.43 -8.15 3.73
CA LYS A 198 14.44 -7.29 3.09
C LYS A 198 14.04 -5.80 3.10
N ILE A 199 12.75 -5.49 3.01
CA ILE A 199 12.23 -4.13 3.20
C ILE A 199 12.58 -3.63 4.61
N ASP A 200 12.36 -4.44 5.65
CA ASP A 200 12.73 -4.09 7.03
C ASP A 200 14.25 -3.90 7.18
N GLU A 201 15.07 -4.77 6.59
CA GLU A 201 16.54 -4.63 6.59
C GLU A 201 17.00 -3.31 5.94
N ILE A 202 16.41 -2.94 4.79
CA ILE A 202 16.70 -1.67 4.13
C ILE A 202 16.31 -0.50 5.01
N LEU A 203 15.10 -0.53 5.59
CA LEU A 203 14.61 0.55 6.47
C LEU A 203 15.49 0.69 7.72
N LEU A 204 15.86 -0.42 8.35
CA LEU A 204 16.71 -0.44 9.53
C LEU A 204 18.06 0.21 9.24
N ASP A 205 18.75 -0.26 8.19
CA ASP A 205 20.06 0.28 7.82
C ASP A 205 19.98 1.76 7.47
N SER A 206 18.99 2.16 6.68
CA SER A 206 18.82 3.56 6.28
C SER A 206 18.51 4.45 7.47
N THR A 207 17.61 4.02 8.37
CA THR A 207 17.32 4.76 9.60
C THR A 207 18.58 4.87 10.46
N ARG A 208 19.24 3.74 10.75
CA ARG A 208 20.45 3.72 11.60
C ARG A 208 21.57 4.58 11.03
N ASN A 209 21.88 4.44 9.75
CA ASN A 209 22.93 5.25 9.11
C ASN A 209 22.59 6.74 9.14
N THR A 210 21.31 7.09 9.00
CA THR A 210 20.85 8.48 9.11
C THR A 210 21.12 9.03 10.50
N PHE A 211 20.68 8.32 11.54
CA PHE A 211 20.86 8.80 12.91
C PHE A 211 22.33 8.81 13.33
N ILE A 212 23.15 7.83 12.91
CA ILE A 212 24.61 7.85 13.15
C ILE A 212 25.22 9.10 12.53
N PHE A 213 24.87 9.40 11.28
CA PHE A 213 25.43 10.54 10.58
C PHE A 213 24.99 11.87 11.22
N ILE A 214 23.69 12.04 11.48
CA ILE A 214 23.18 13.25 12.16
C ILE A 214 23.87 13.39 13.52
N ASN A 215 23.92 12.33 14.33
CA ASN A 215 24.52 12.38 15.67
C ASN A 215 26.01 12.73 15.64
N ALA A 216 26.77 12.21 14.67
CA ALA A 216 28.17 12.56 14.50
C ALA A 216 28.34 14.07 14.21
N LYS A 217 27.49 14.63 13.35
CA LYS A 217 27.49 16.08 13.06
C LYS A 217 27.04 16.92 14.26
N MET A 218 25.99 16.50 14.96
CA MET A 218 25.56 17.19 16.17
C MET A 218 26.60 17.10 17.29
N SER A 219 27.38 16.04 17.37
CA SER A 219 28.46 15.93 18.36
C SER A 219 29.64 16.87 18.09
N GLU A 220 29.90 17.19 16.81
CA GLU A 220 30.91 18.17 16.41
C GLU A 220 30.48 19.61 16.78
N GLU A 221 29.20 19.94 16.56
CA GLU A 221 28.68 21.32 16.69
C GLU A 221 28.03 21.61 18.06
N TYR A 222 27.37 20.62 18.66
CA TYR A 222 26.57 20.72 19.89
C TYR A 222 26.77 19.50 20.83
N PRO A 223 27.95 19.34 21.45
CA PRO A 223 28.30 18.14 22.24
C PRO A 223 27.36 17.83 23.42
N GLU A 224 26.75 18.87 24.00
CA GLU A 224 25.81 18.77 25.13
C GLU A 224 24.45 18.15 24.72
N SER A 225 24.16 18.17 23.41
CA SER A 225 22.88 17.77 22.84
C SER A 225 22.98 16.50 22.01
N SER A 226 24.18 15.91 21.91
CA SER A 226 24.35 14.65 21.21
C SER A 226 23.78 13.49 22.02
N ILE A 227 23.28 12.50 21.30
CA ILE A 227 22.85 11.23 21.88
C ILE A 227 24.12 10.40 22.09
N GLU A 228 24.18 9.64 23.18
CA GLU A 228 25.27 8.67 23.37
C GLU A 228 25.42 7.78 22.13
N ASP A 229 26.62 7.73 21.55
CA ASP A 229 26.89 6.97 20.32
C ASP A 229 26.44 5.50 20.43
N ALA A 230 26.59 4.90 21.61
CA ALA A 230 26.17 3.53 21.87
C ALA A 230 24.65 3.31 21.67
N LYS A 231 23.84 4.36 21.86
CA LYS A 231 22.38 4.32 21.70
C LYS A 231 21.94 4.55 20.25
N VAL A 232 22.78 5.21 19.44
CA VAL A 232 22.50 5.46 18.02
C VAL A 232 23.07 4.36 17.13
N SER A 233 24.23 3.81 17.48
CA SER A 233 24.95 2.80 16.70
C SER A 233 24.64 1.36 17.10
N PHE A 234 23.73 1.14 18.05
CA PHE A 234 23.46 -0.21 18.53
C PHE A 234 22.96 -1.13 17.41
N ASN A 235 23.32 -2.41 17.53
CA ASN A 235 22.94 -3.41 16.56
C ASN A 235 21.56 -3.97 16.91
N ALA A 236 20.52 -3.35 16.35
CA ALA A 236 19.15 -3.86 16.43
C ALA A 236 18.94 -5.03 15.45
N ASP A 237 18.08 -5.98 15.83
CA ASP A 237 17.69 -7.12 14.99
C ASP A 237 16.54 -6.76 14.02
N SER A 238 15.88 -5.61 14.23
CA SER A 238 14.78 -5.13 13.39
C SER A 238 14.60 -3.61 13.47
N THR A 239 13.92 -3.02 12.49
CA THR A 239 13.59 -1.59 12.56
C THR A 239 12.73 -1.27 13.79
N SER A 240 11.78 -2.15 14.12
CA SER A 240 10.89 -1.97 15.29
C SER A 240 11.65 -1.86 16.61
N GLU A 241 12.67 -2.69 16.80
CA GLU A 241 13.56 -2.63 17.95
C GLU A 241 14.37 -1.33 17.95
N TYR A 242 14.93 -0.96 16.79
CA TYR A 242 15.68 0.27 16.63
C TYR A 242 14.84 1.50 17.01
N LEU A 243 13.63 1.60 16.46
CA LEU A 243 12.71 2.70 16.76
C LEU A 243 12.27 2.69 18.22
N ARG A 244 12.04 1.53 18.85
CA ARG A 244 11.68 1.50 20.26
C ARG A 244 12.75 2.17 21.13
N VAL A 245 14.02 1.90 20.86
CA VAL A 245 15.12 2.56 21.58
C VAL A 245 15.13 4.06 21.25
N LEU A 246 15.10 4.44 19.96
CA LEU A 246 15.10 5.85 19.54
C LEU A 246 13.95 6.67 20.17
N LEU A 247 12.73 6.13 20.16
CA LEU A 247 11.55 6.75 20.73
C LEU A 247 11.60 6.82 22.28
N GLN A 248 12.42 5.98 22.91
CA GLN A 248 12.65 5.99 24.36
C GLN A 248 13.84 6.86 24.79
N LEU A 249 14.68 7.33 23.86
CA LEU A 249 15.86 8.17 24.17
C LEU A 249 15.49 9.45 24.91
N GLY A 250 14.28 9.94 24.71
CA GLY A 250 13.74 11.06 25.46
C GLY A 250 12.55 10.63 26.29
N THR A 251 12.72 10.37 27.58
CA THR A 251 11.65 10.65 28.56
C THR A 251 11.21 12.12 28.51
N LYS A 252 12.01 12.98 27.85
CA LYS A 252 11.77 14.37 27.49
C LYS A 252 10.65 14.57 26.46
N TYR A 253 10.39 13.59 25.57
CA TYR A 253 9.41 13.73 24.49
C TYR A 253 8.33 12.67 24.59
N THR A 254 7.12 13.08 24.23
CA THR A 254 5.93 12.22 24.29
C THR A 254 5.59 11.69 22.91
N GLN A 255 4.77 10.65 22.86
CA GLN A 255 4.18 10.16 21.61
C GLN A 255 3.47 11.28 20.82
N ASN A 256 2.90 12.27 21.52
CA ASN A 256 2.23 13.40 20.89
C ASN A 256 3.21 14.31 20.13
N ASP A 257 4.45 14.47 20.59
CA ASP A 257 5.47 15.24 19.86
C ASP A 257 5.73 14.64 18.47
N TYR A 258 5.85 13.31 18.39
CA TYR A 258 6.03 12.60 17.12
C TYR A 258 4.82 12.69 16.20
N LEU A 259 3.60 12.66 16.75
CA LEU A 259 2.38 12.83 15.94
C LEU A 259 2.26 14.26 15.40
N VAL A 260 2.61 15.27 16.18
CA VAL A 260 2.63 16.67 15.73
C VAL A 260 3.66 16.86 14.62
N SER A 261 4.86 16.27 14.77
CA SER A 261 5.88 16.30 13.73
C SER A 261 5.43 15.58 12.46
N LEU A 262 4.83 14.40 12.59
CA LEU A 262 4.28 13.66 11.46
C LEU A 262 3.23 14.48 10.70
N ASP A 263 2.30 15.10 11.42
CA ASP A 263 1.25 15.93 10.84
C ASP A 263 1.84 17.16 10.12
N LYS A 264 2.90 17.77 10.67
CA LYS A 264 3.63 18.85 9.99
C LYS A 264 4.25 18.37 8.68
N THR A 265 5.06 17.30 8.71
CA THR A 265 5.73 16.76 7.53
C THR A 265 4.73 16.35 6.45
N LEU A 266 3.65 15.68 6.83
CA LEU A 266 2.60 15.26 5.89
C LEU A 266 1.86 16.46 5.27
N ASN A 267 1.60 17.52 6.04
CA ASN A 267 1.00 18.75 5.50
C ASN A 267 1.91 19.47 4.52
N GLU A 268 3.22 19.49 4.77
CA GLU A 268 4.21 20.02 3.83
C GLU A 268 4.24 19.22 2.53
N ILE A 269 4.28 17.89 2.64
CA ILE A 269 4.22 16.98 1.49
C ILE A 269 2.92 17.19 0.69
N ARG A 270 1.77 17.30 1.37
CA ARG A 270 0.47 17.60 0.75
C ARG A 270 0.52 18.89 -0.07
N SER A 271 1.09 19.95 0.50
CA SER A 271 1.18 21.26 -0.15
C SER A 271 2.10 21.28 -1.39
N ARG A 272 3.15 20.45 -1.41
CA ARG A 272 4.13 20.40 -2.51
C ARG A 272 3.71 19.50 -3.66
N LYS A 273 2.99 18.42 -3.39
CA LYS A 273 2.67 17.36 -4.37
C LYS A 273 1.18 17.26 -4.72
N ASP A 274 0.34 18.13 -4.15
CA ASP A 274 -1.11 18.15 -4.38
C ASP A 274 -1.77 16.78 -4.16
N PHE A 275 -1.38 16.13 -3.06
CA PHE A 275 -1.99 14.88 -2.59
C PHE A 275 -3.39 15.12 -2.03
N ASP A 276 -4.29 14.16 -2.29
CA ASP A 276 -5.63 14.15 -1.70
C ASP A 276 -5.58 13.82 -0.20
N GLU A 277 -6.57 14.30 0.55
CA GLU A 277 -6.67 14.07 2.00
C GLU A 277 -6.68 12.56 2.34
N THR A 278 -7.31 11.74 1.50
CA THR A 278 -7.39 10.29 1.66
C THR A 278 -6.00 9.63 1.57
N GLU A 279 -5.18 10.11 0.63
CA GLU A 279 -3.83 9.61 0.40
C GLU A 279 -2.94 9.91 1.61
N VAL A 280 -2.98 11.16 2.08
CA VAL A 280 -2.25 11.60 3.27
C VAL A 280 -2.70 10.84 4.52
N ALA A 281 -4.01 10.61 4.67
CA ALA A 281 -4.56 9.86 5.79
C ALA A 281 -4.05 8.41 5.82
N TYR A 282 -3.94 7.74 4.67
CA TYR A 282 -3.38 6.37 4.63
C TYR A 282 -1.89 6.35 4.95
N PHE A 283 -1.11 7.28 4.41
CA PHE A 283 0.30 7.47 4.78
C PHE A 283 0.46 7.66 6.29
N ARG A 284 -0.35 8.55 6.87
CA ARG A 284 -0.39 8.80 8.30
C ARG A 284 -0.70 7.53 9.09
N TYR A 285 -1.69 6.75 8.65
CA TYR A 285 -2.08 5.50 9.30
C TYR A 285 -0.92 4.48 9.33
N LEU A 286 -0.19 4.32 8.22
CA LEU A 286 0.97 3.42 8.17
C LEU A 286 2.08 3.88 9.12
N LEU A 287 2.42 5.17 9.10
CA LEU A 287 3.50 5.75 9.90
C LEU A 287 3.16 5.81 11.39
N GLN A 288 1.90 6.09 11.75
CA GLN A 288 1.45 6.08 13.12
C GLN A 288 1.59 4.69 13.75
N ASN A 289 1.31 3.61 13.01
CA ASN A 289 1.54 2.25 13.49
C ASN A 289 3.02 1.98 13.78
N ALA A 290 3.92 2.51 12.96
CA ALA A 290 5.36 2.43 13.18
C ALA A 290 5.77 3.12 14.49
N LEU A 291 5.31 4.37 14.68
CA LEU A 291 5.57 5.18 15.88
C LEU A 291 4.96 4.56 17.15
N ASN A 292 3.91 3.75 17.02
CA ASN A 292 3.29 3.03 18.13
C ASN A 292 4.00 1.71 18.49
N GLY A 293 5.15 1.41 17.87
CA GLY A 293 5.94 0.23 18.17
C GLY A 293 5.41 -1.06 17.54
N ALA A 294 4.81 -0.98 16.35
CA ALA A 294 4.44 -2.17 15.59
C ALA A 294 5.67 -3.04 15.30
N LYS A 295 5.53 -4.37 15.41
CA LYS A 295 6.63 -5.34 15.20
C LYS A 295 7.19 -5.34 13.78
N ARG A 296 6.34 -5.12 12.78
CA ARG A 296 6.71 -4.91 11.38
C ARG A 296 6.11 -3.58 10.96
N ILE A 297 6.97 -2.72 10.43
CA ILE A 297 6.63 -1.32 10.20
C ILE A 297 5.85 -1.16 8.90
N VAL A 298 6.41 -1.65 7.79
CA VAL A 298 5.80 -1.55 6.45
C VAL A 298 6.06 -2.84 5.67
N HIS A 299 5.09 -3.26 4.87
CA HIS A 299 5.14 -4.44 4.00
C HIS A 299 5.01 -4.01 2.53
N LYS A 300 5.42 -4.87 1.59
CA LYS A 300 5.22 -4.61 0.14
C LYS A 300 3.76 -4.32 -0.18
N ASN A 301 2.83 -5.09 0.40
CA ASN A 301 1.41 -4.94 0.11
C ASN A 301 0.81 -3.64 0.68
N ASP A 302 1.44 -3.02 1.69
CA ASP A 302 0.97 -1.72 2.20
C ASP A 302 1.04 -0.63 1.09
N ILE A 303 1.97 -0.75 0.13
CA ILE A 303 2.08 0.13 -1.04
C ILE A 303 1.03 -0.17 -2.11
N ALA A 304 0.69 -1.45 -2.29
CA ALA A 304 -0.41 -1.84 -3.18
C ALA A 304 -1.74 -1.30 -2.66
N ASP A 305 -2.00 -1.48 -1.36
CA ASP A 305 -3.17 -0.95 -0.68
C ASP A 305 -3.21 0.59 -0.75
N TYR A 306 -2.09 1.26 -0.51
CA TYR A 306 -1.98 2.72 -0.71
C TYR A 306 -2.42 3.10 -2.12
N THR A 307 -1.92 2.41 -3.15
CA THR A 307 -2.29 2.72 -4.54
C THR A 307 -3.76 2.43 -4.83
N ILE A 308 -4.39 1.47 -4.16
CA ILE A 308 -5.84 1.24 -4.29
C ILE A 308 -6.60 2.39 -3.62
N ILE A 309 -6.21 2.77 -2.40
CA ILE A 309 -6.82 3.87 -1.65
C ILE A 309 -6.71 5.20 -2.41
N THR A 310 -5.57 5.50 -3.05
CA THR A 310 -5.40 6.74 -3.83
C THR A 310 -6.37 6.83 -5.00
N MET A 311 -6.72 5.68 -5.59
CA MET A 311 -7.70 5.62 -6.67
C MET A 311 -9.14 5.87 -6.18
N LEU A 312 -9.38 5.81 -4.86
CA LEU A 312 -10.65 6.17 -4.23
C LEU A 312 -10.77 7.67 -3.95
N SER A 313 -9.71 8.46 -4.15
CA SER A 313 -9.77 9.92 -4.04
C SER A 313 -10.75 10.51 -5.04
N GLU A 314 -11.38 11.65 -4.71
CA GLU A 314 -12.34 12.32 -5.60
C GLU A 314 -11.69 12.69 -6.94
N LYS A 315 -10.47 13.22 -6.87
CA LYS A 315 -9.70 13.68 -8.02
C LYS A 315 -9.48 12.59 -9.07
N VAL A 316 -9.23 11.36 -8.65
CA VAL A 316 -9.00 10.21 -9.54
C VAL A 316 -10.33 9.58 -9.96
N THR A 317 -11.23 9.42 -9.01
CA THR A 317 -12.55 8.81 -9.21
C THR A 317 -13.39 9.55 -10.25
N PHE A 318 -13.48 10.89 -10.16
CA PHE A 318 -14.28 11.69 -11.10
C PHE A 318 -13.75 11.64 -12.54
N ARG A 319 -12.43 11.52 -12.71
CA ARG A 319 -11.80 11.36 -14.04
C ARG A 319 -12.06 9.98 -14.60
N ALA A 320 -12.00 8.94 -13.76
CA ALA A 320 -12.11 7.56 -14.20
C ALA A 320 -13.57 7.10 -14.45
N LEU A 321 -14.55 7.79 -13.88
CA LEU A 321 -15.98 7.53 -14.14
C LEU A 321 -16.56 8.34 -15.31
N GLU A 322 -15.76 9.17 -16.01
CA GLU A 322 -16.20 10.02 -17.14
C GLU A 322 -17.50 10.84 -16.86
N GLY A 323 -17.74 11.21 -15.60
CA GLY A 323 -18.95 11.93 -15.18
C GLY A 323 -20.18 11.05 -14.87
N ASN A 324 -20.07 9.72 -14.95
CA ASN A 324 -21.14 8.78 -14.62
C ASN A 324 -21.05 8.26 -13.18
N GLY A 325 -21.74 8.96 -12.26
CA GLY A 325 -21.89 8.55 -10.86
C GLY A 325 -21.36 9.59 -9.88
N LYS A 326 -21.65 9.39 -8.59
CA LYS A 326 -21.13 10.24 -7.51
C LYS A 326 -20.25 9.45 -6.57
N LYS A 327 -19.27 10.11 -5.93
CA LYS A 327 -18.39 9.47 -4.93
C LYS A 327 -19.19 8.73 -3.85
N GLU A 328 -20.31 9.30 -3.41
CA GLU A 328 -21.12 8.71 -2.34
C GLU A 328 -21.75 7.37 -2.74
N GLU A 329 -21.82 7.09 -4.04
CA GLU A 329 -22.32 5.84 -4.61
C GLU A 329 -21.24 4.74 -4.72
N LEU A 330 -19.96 5.11 -4.59
CA LEU A 330 -18.84 4.17 -4.60
C LEU A 330 -18.62 3.57 -3.22
N LYS A 331 -18.36 2.26 -3.23
CA LYS A 331 -18.25 1.45 -2.02
C LYS A 331 -17.12 0.46 -2.16
N LEU A 332 -16.14 0.54 -1.26
CA LEU A 332 -15.03 -0.41 -1.24
C LEU A 332 -15.49 -1.71 -0.59
N ILE A 333 -15.27 -2.82 -1.29
CA ILE A 333 -15.33 -4.15 -0.72
C ILE A 333 -13.90 -4.65 -0.65
N THR A 334 -13.40 -4.74 0.58
CA THR A 334 -12.13 -5.32 0.94
C THR A 334 -12.32 -6.39 2.00
N PHE A 335 -11.53 -7.46 1.87
CA PHE A 335 -11.36 -8.48 2.90
C PHE A 335 -9.97 -8.42 3.54
N ASP A 336 -9.17 -7.42 3.17
CA ASP A 336 -7.96 -7.08 3.90
C ASP A 336 -8.33 -6.36 5.20
N LYS A 337 -7.75 -6.82 6.31
CA LYS A 337 -8.08 -6.30 7.64
C LYS A 337 -7.61 -4.84 7.79
N LYS A 338 -6.43 -4.48 7.30
CA LYS A 338 -5.91 -3.12 7.45
C LYS A 338 -6.72 -2.14 6.62
N MET A 339 -7.00 -2.47 5.36
CA MET A 339 -7.85 -1.63 4.51
C MET A 339 -9.26 -1.50 5.07
N HIS A 340 -9.85 -2.57 5.59
CA HIS A 340 -11.18 -2.54 6.21
C HIS A 340 -11.22 -1.59 7.41
N GLU A 341 -10.28 -1.75 8.35
CA GLU A 341 -10.22 -0.90 9.55
C GLU A 341 -9.93 0.56 9.17
N PHE A 342 -8.99 0.82 8.25
CA PHE A 342 -8.73 2.17 7.77
C PHE A 342 -9.98 2.81 7.17
N SER A 343 -10.67 2.10 6.28
CA SER A 343 -11.85 2.59 5.58
C SER A 343 -13.00 2.88 6.55
N LYS A 344 -13.18 2.02 7.55
CA LYS A 344 -14.18 2.17 8.62
C LYS A 344 -13.92 3.39 9.49
N HIS A 345 -12.68 3.57 9.95
CA HIS A 345 -12.33 4.68 10.85
C HIS A 345 -12.32 6.04 10.14
N ASN A 346 -11.93 6.08 8.87
CA ASN A 346 -11.79 7.33 8.10
C ASN A 346 -12.98 7.60 7.16
N ASN A 347 -14.03 6.77 7.21
CA ASN A 347 -15.21 6.85 6.34
C ASN A 347 -14.86 6.89 4.83
N VAL A 348 -13.82 6.15 4.43
CA VAL A 348 -13.36 6.08 3.04
C VAL A 348 -14.11 4.95 2.35
N MET A 349 -15.19 5.31 1.63
CA MET A 349 -16.03 4.36 0.85
C MET A 349 -16.61 3.19 1.65
N TYR A 350 -16.54 3.25 2.97
CA TYR A 350 -17.05 2.23 3.86
C TYR A 350 -18.56 2.32 3.99
N ASP A 351 -19.23 1.17 3.97
CA ASP A 351 -20.66 1.06 4.27
C ASP A 351 -20.92 -0.28 4.97
N GLN A 352 -21.12 -0.20 6.28
CA GLN A 352 -21.44 -1.36 7.12
C GLN A 352 -22.64 -2.14 6.57
N THR A 353 -23.62 -1.49 5.95
CA THR A 353 -24.81 -2.12 5.38
C THR A 353 -24.45 -3.08 4.25
N ILE A 354 -23.47 -2.72 3.42
CA ILE A 354 -23.01 -3.56 2.31
C ILE A 354 -22.33 -4.80 2.85
N TYR A 355 -21.44 -4.66 3.83
CA TYR A 355 -20.80 -5.80 4.46
C TYR A 355 -21.82 -6.72 5.14
N ASN A 356 -22.82 -6.16 5.82
CA ASN A 356 -23.90 -6.94 6.46
C ASN A 356 -24.82 -7.64 5.44
N GLN A 357 -24.81 -7.22 4.17
CA GLN A 357 -25.69 -7.79 3.15
C GLN A 357 -25.23 -9.14 2.65
N PHE A 358 -23.93 -9.45 2.66
CA PHE A 358 -23.40 -10.72 2.13
C PHE A 358 -22.44 -11.45 3.08
N LEU A 359 -22.05 -10.82 4.19
CA LEU A 359 -21.32 -11.48 5.27
C LEU A 359 -22.26 -11.69 6.47
N SER A 360 -22.20 -12.88 7.05
CA SER A 360 -22.87 -13.20 8.32
C SER A 360 -21.81 -13.55 9.35
N GLU A 361 -21.87 -12.99 10.56
CA GLU A 361 -20.95 -13.38 11.63
C GLU A 361 -21.14 -14.85 11.99
N ILE A 362 -20.04 -15.55 12.21
CA ILE A 362 -20.01 -16.90 12.74
C ILE A 362 -20.32 -16.76 14.24
N GLY A 363 -21.46 -17.31 14.66
CA GLY A 363 -21.94 -17.27 16.05
C GLY A 363 -21.11 -18.10 17.02
#